data_AF-A0A3Q0SPP6-F1
#
_entry.id   AF-A0A3Q0SPP6-F1
#
_cell.length_a   1.000
_cell.length_b   1.000
_cell.length_c   1.000
_cell.angle_alpha   90.00
_cell.angle_beta   90.00
_cell.angle_gamma   90.00
#
_symmetry.space_group_name_H-M   'P 1'
#
loop_
_entity.id
_entity.type
_entity.pdbx_description
1 polymer ?
#
loop_
_entity_poly.entity_id
_entity_poly.type
_entity_poly.pdbx_seq_one_letter_code
_entity_poly.pdbx_strand_id
1 'polypeptide(L)'
;EWLRNISVPTNTAAPPPTTLVPDLERSVSAEWRLPDSCLDPCLICQSRPKNGCIVHGRTGHLMSCYVCARKLKRRNKLCPVCRLPIQSVVLTYLS
;
A
#
# COMPACT_ATOMS: atom_id res chain seq x y z
N GLU A 1 15.01 42.22 -40.01
CA GLU A 1 15.86 43.41 -40.19
C GLU A 1 15.39 44.50 -39.22
N TRP A 2 16.05 44.58 -38.04
CA TRP A 2 16.19 45.76 -37.16
C TRP A 2 14.94 46.18 -36.33
N LEU A 3 14.81 46.13 -34.99
CA LEU A 3 15.65 46.01 -33.79
C LEU A 3 14.70 45.60 -32.63
N ARG A 4 15.01 44.59 -31.79
CA ARG A 4 15.77 44.69 -30.51
C ARG A 4 15.24 45.78 -29.56
N ASN A 5 15.12 45.66 -28.25
CA ASN A 5 15.33 44.65 -27.21
C ASN A 5 14.78 45.34 -25.95
N ILE A 6 14.00 44.68 -25.11
CA ILE A 6 13.86 45.08 -23.69
C ILE A 6 14.38 43.93 -22.85
N SER A 7 15.63 44.06 -22.43
CA SER A 7 16.32 43.17 -21.50
C SER A 7 15.92 43.53 -20.07
N VAL A 8 15.26 42.60 -19.38
CA VAL A 8 15.06 42.65 -17.93
C VAL A 8 16.17 41.80 -17.27
N PRO A 9 16.88 42.32 -16.24
CA PRO A 9 17.99 41.59 -15.63
C PRO A 9 17.52 40.43 -14.76
N THR A 10 18.16 39.27 -14.97
CA THR A 10 18.11 38.08 -14.12
C THR A 10 18.77 38.38 -12.77
N ASN A 11 18.04 38.20 -11.67
CA ASN A 11 18.63 38.22 -10.33
C ASN A 11 18.87 36.76 -9.87
N THR A 12 20.14 36.37 -9.80
CA THR A 12 20.61 35.07 -9.32
C THR A 12 20.54 35.05 -7.80
N ALA A 13 19.63 34.25 -7.23
CA ALA A 13 19.64 33.91 -5.81
C ALA A 13 20.24 32.51 -5.61
N ALA A 14 21.28 32.44 -4.77
CA ALA A 14 22.07 31.25 -4.48
C ALA A 14 21.26 30.14 -3.75
N PRO A 15 21.64 28.85 -3.89
CA PRO A 15 21.02 27.76 -3.15
C PRO A 15 21.42 27.79 -1.66
N PRO A 16 20.52 27.42 -0.72
CA PRO A 16 20.86 27.31 0.69
C PRO A 16 21.84 26.13 0.96
N PRO A 17 22.66 26.24 2.02
CA PRO A 17 23.76 25.31 2.29
C PRO A 17 23.25 23.90 2.59
N THR A 18 23.88 22.93 1.93
CA THR A 18 23.69 21.50 2.10
C THR A 18 24.14 21.09 3.50
N THR A 19 23.19 20.89 4.42
CA THR A 19 23.46 20.12 5.64
C THR A 19 23.74 18.68 5.25
N LEU A 20 25.03 18.36 5.13
CA LEU A 20 25.54 16.99 5.07
C LEU A 20 25.33 16.35 6.45
N VAL A 21 24.15 15.78 6.67
CA VAL A 21 23.96 14.81 7.75
C VAL A 21 24.60 13.49 7.30
N PRO A 22 25.53 12.90 8.07
CA PRO A 22 26.15 11.62 7.71
C PRO A 22 25.09 10.51 7.59
N ASP A 23 25.07 9.88 6.42
CA ASP A 23 24.24 8.72 6.03
C ASP A 23 24.74 7.45 6.75
N LEU A 24 24.53 7.33 8.07
CA LEU A 24 24.96 6.10 8.79
C LEU A 24 24.00 5.59 9.88
N GLU A 25 22.89 6.26 10.17
CA GLU A 25 21.96 5.85 11.24
C GLU A 25 20.53 5.58 10.72
N ARG A 26 20.38 4.78 9.64
CA ARG A 26 19.05 4.19 9.36
C ARG A 26 19.02 2.84 8.65
N SER A 27 20.07 2.05 8.76
CA SER A 27 20.16 0.76 8.07
C SER A 27 19.61 -0.44 8.86
N VAL A 28 18.73 -0.27 9.86
CA VAL A 28 18.27 -1.40 10.73
C VAL A 28 16.73 -1.51 10.86
N SER A 29 15.92 -0.85 10.02
CA SER A 29 14.45 -0.88 10.22
C SER A 29 13.58 -1.00 8.96
N ALA A 30 14.17 -1.00 7.77
CA ALA A 30 13.40 -1.08 6.52
C ALA A 30 12.96 -2.50 6.14
N GLU A 31 13.55 -3.54 6.72
CA GLU A 31 13.38 -4.94 6.27
C GLU A 31 12.08 -5.63 6.72
N TRP A 32 11.27 -5.00 7.58
CA TRP A 32 9.99 -5.57 8.07
C TRP A 32 8.76 -4.75 7.70
N ARG A 33 8.90 -3.76 6.81
CA ARG A 33 7.74 -3.00 6.35
C ARG A 33 6.91 -3.87 5.42
N LEU A 34 5.67 -4.15 5.82
CA LEU A 34 4.70 -4.75 4.92
C LEU A 34 4.56 -3.88 3.67
N PRO A 35 4.36 -4.48 2.48
CA PRO A 35 4.16 -3.71 1.25
C PRO A 35 3.00 -2.72 1.43
N ASP A 36 3.07 -1.53 0.84
CA ASP A 36 2.01 -0.51 0.96
C ASP A 36 0.62 -1.03 0.56
N SER A 37 0.56 -2.05 -0.31
CA SER A 37 -0.67 -2.74 -0.69
C SER A 37 -1.40 -3.43 0.48
N CYS A 38 -0.74 -3.65 1.63
CA CYS A 38 -1.39 -4.11 2.86
C CYS A 38 -2.21 -3.00 3.55
N LEU A 39 -1.89 -1.73 3.27
CA LEU A 39 -2.58 -0.55 3.80
C LEU A 39 -3.85 -0.23 3.00
N ASP A 40 -3.93 -0.72 1.75
CA ASP A 40 -5.12 -0.57 0.93
C ASP A 40 -6.36 -1.14 1.64
N PRO A 41 -7.53 -0.51 1.46
CA PRO A 41 -8.76 -1.04 2.00
C PRO A 41 -9.16 -2.35 1.31
N CYS A 42 -10.08 -3.07 1.98
CA CYS A 42 -10.75 -4.25 1.46
C CYS A 42 -11.25 -4.03 0.02
N LEU A 43 -10.85 -4.89 -0.92
CA LEU A 43 -11.22 -4.75 -2.34
C LEU A 43 -12.73 -4.88 -2.62
N ILE A 44 -13.50 -5.42 -1.66
CA ILE A 44 -14.94 -5.64 -1.80
C ILE A 44 -15.75 -4.44 -1.32
N CYS A 45 -15.37 -3.82 -0.21
CA CYS A 45 -16.15 -2.74 0.40
C CYS A 45 -15.42 -1.40 0.50
N GLN A 46 -14.13 -1.36 0.17
CA GLN A 46 -13.27 -0.18 0.09
C GLN A 46 -13.32 0.73 1.33
N SER A 47 -13.64 0.17 2.50
CA SER A 47 -13.94 0.94 3.73
C SER A 47 -13.28 0.41 4.99
N ARG A 48 -12.74 -0.81 4.95
CA ARG A 48 -12.20 -1.51 6.14
C ARG A 48 -10.84 -2.11 5.79
N PRO A 49 -9.92 -2.26 6.75
CA PRO A 49 -8.62 -2.85 6.50
C PRO A 49 -8.72 -4.31 6.03
N LYS A 50 -7.69 -4.78 5.34
CA LYS A 50 -7.55 -6.19 4.93
C LYS A 50 -7.15 -7.02 6.15
N ASN A 51 -8.14 -7.47 6.91
CA ASN A 51 -7.96 -8.33 8.08
C ASN A 51 -8.76 -9.65 8.00
N GLY A 52 -9.34 -9.96 6.84
CA GLY A 52 -10.07 -11.21 6.60
C GLY A 52 -9.31 -12.12 5.66
N CYS A 53 -8.56 -13.07 6.22
CA CYS A 53 -7.86 -14.09 5.44
C CYS A 53 -8.85 -15.18 5.00
N ILE A 54 -8.94 -15.41 3.69
CA ILE A 54 -9.76 -16.49 3.10
C ILE A 54 -8.88 -17.73 2.99
N VAL A 55 -9.14 -18.76 3.80
CA VAL A 55 -8.31 -19.97 3.88
C VAL A 55 -8.88 -21.07 2.97
N HIS A 56 -8.00 -21.69 2.20
CA HIS A 56 -8.28 -22.85 1.35
C HIS A 56 -7.01 -23.72 1.24
N GLY A 57 -7.17 -25.02 1.53
CA GLY A 57 -6.04 -25.95 1.59
C GLY A 57 -5.05 -25.57 2.68
N ARG A 58 -3.77 -25.38 2.29
CA ARG A 58 -2.68 -24.94 3.18
C ARG A 58 -2.36 -23.45 3.04
N THR A 59 -3.16 -22.71 2.29
CA THR A 59 -2.88 -21.32 1.92
C THR A 59 -4.06 -20.42 2.23
N GLY A 60 -3.85 -19.11 2.16
CA GLY A 60 -4.94 -18.15 2.26
C GLY A 60 -4.64 -16.85 1.50
N HIS A 61 -5.70 -16.15 1.10
CA HIS A 61 -5.59 -14.84 0.46
C HIS A 61 -6.11 -13.73 1.39
N LEU A 62 -5.28 -12.73 1.64
CA LEU A 62 -5.60 -11.55 2.44
C LEU A 62 -5.84 -10.34 1.52
N MET A 63 -7.08 -10.20 1.05
CA MET A 63 -7.48 -9.09 0.16
C MET A 63 -8.75 -8.35 0.61
N SER A 64 -9.45 -8.89 1.61
CA SER A 64 -10.72 -8.35 2.11
C SER A 64 -10.72 -8.17 3.61
N CYS A 65 -11.64 -7.35 4.11
CA CYS A 65 -11.94 -7.30 5.53
C CYS A 65 -12.68 -8.57 5.99
N TYR A 66 -12.60 -8.86 7.28
CA TYR A 66 -13.20 -10.04 7.89
C TYR A 66 -14.71 -10.15 7.63
N VAL A 67 -15.42 -9.02 7.65
CA VAL A 67 -16.87 -9.00 7.40
C VAL A 67 -17.20 -9.42 5.97
N CYS A 68 -16.47 -8.93 4.97
CA CYS A 68 -16.69 -9.29 3.57
C CYS A 68 -16.30 -10.75 3.32
N ALA A 69 -15.16 -11.20 3.84
CA ALA A 69 -14.74 -12.59 3.73
C ALA A 69 -15.77 -13.56 4.34
N ARG A 70 -16.31 -13.26 5.53
CA ARG A 70 -17.40 -14.07 6.13
C ARG A 70 -18.67 -14.08 5.29
N LYS A 71 -19.03 -12.96 4.66
CA LYS A 71 -20.18 -12.90 3.75
C LYS A 71 -19.98 -13.82 2.54
N LEU A 72 -18.78 -13.87 1.97
CA LEU A 72 -18.44 -14.79 0.87
C LEU A 72 -18.57 -16.25 1.30
N LYS A 73 -17.97 -16.63 2.43
CA LYS A 73 -18.08 -18.00 2.98
C LYS A 73 -19.52 -18.39 3.28
N ARG A 74 -20.31 -17.51 3.93
CA ARG A 74 -21.73 -17.79 4.25
C ARG A 74 -22.58 -18.00 3.00
N ARG A 75 -22.30 -17.27 1.92
CA ARG A 75 -22.99 -17.40 0.64
C ARG A 75 -22.40 -18.51 -0.26
N ASN A 76 -21.53 -19.36 0.30
CA ASN A 76 -20.82 -20.43 -0.39
C ASN A 76 -20.16 -19.97 -1.70
N LYS A 77 -19.61 -18.75 -1.72
CA LYS A 77 -18.86 -18.23 -2.86
C LYS A 77 -17.42 -18.73 -2.83
N LEU A 78 -16.80 -18.80 -4.00
CA LEU A 78 -15.39 -19.17 -4.17
C LEU A 78 -14.47 -18.00 -3.78
N CYS A 79 -13.21 -18.30 -3.50
CA CYS A 79 -12.18 -17.29 -3.28
C CYS A 79 -12.09 -16.35 -4.51
N PRO A 80 -12.16 -15.01 -4.34
CA PRO A 80 -12.09 -14.07 -5.47
C PRO A 80 -10.77 -14.10 -6.25
N VAL A 81 -9.68 -14.57 -5.63
CA VAL A 81 -8.34 -14.59 -6.22
C VAL A 81 -8.13 -15.87 -7.02
N CYS A 82 -8.23 -17.03 -6.38
CA CYS A 82 -7.88 -18.33 -6.99
C CYS A 82 -9.09 -19.22 -7.33
N ARG A 83 -10.31 -18.77 -7.03
CA ARG A 83 -11.56 -19.51 -7.27
C ARG A 83 -11.65 -20.87 -6.55
N LEU A 84 -10.80 -21.13 -5.55
CA LEU A 84 -10.92 -22.33 -4.71
C LEU A 84 -12.05 -22.19 -3.68
N PRO A 85 -12.67 -23.30 -3.24
CA PRO A 85 -13.68 -23.29 -2.19
C PRO A 85 -13.12 -22.73 -0.88
N ILE A 86 -13.84 -21.78 -0.28
CA ILE A 86 -13.43 -21.19 1.00
C ILE A 86 -13.69 -22.21 2.11
N GLN A 87 -12.65 -22.68 2.79
CA GLN A 87 -12.79 -23.63 3.91
C GLN A 87 -13.15 -22.89 5.20
N SER A 88 -12.39 -21.84 5.52
CA SER A 88 -12.62 -20.99 6.69
C SER A 88 -12.19 -19.54 6.41
N VAL A 89 -12.53 -18.65 7.34
CA VAL A 89 -12.10 -17.24 7.31
C VAL A 89 -11.47 -16.92 8.65
N VAL A 90 -10.26 -16.37 8.64
CA VAL A 90 -9.50 -16.02 9.84
C VAL A 90 -9.44 -14.49 9.96
N LEU A 91 -9.66 -13.98 11.17
CA LEU A 91 -9.41 -12.59 11.51
C LEU A 91 -7.91 -12.42 11.78
N THR A 92 -7.22 -11.65 10.95
CA THR A 92 -5.78 -11.44 11.01
C THR A 92 -5.46 -10.11 11.69
N TYR A 93 -4.53 -10.13 12.65
CA TYR A 93 -3.96 -8.94 13.27
C TYR A 93 -2.51 -8.79 12.80
N LEU A 94 -2.14 -7.58 12.40
CA LEU A 94 -0.79 -7.23 11.96
C LEU A 94 -0.21 -6.28 13.01
N SER A 95 1.01 -6.54 13.47
CA SER A 95 1.74 -5.80 14.51
C SER A 95 2.95 -5.09 13.93
#